data_AF-A0A961EJL5-F1
#
_entry.id   AF-A0A961EJL5-F1
#
_cell.length_a   1.000
_cell.length_b   1.000
_cell.length_c   1.000
_cell.angle_alpha   90.00
_cell.angle_beta   90.00
_cell.angle_gamma   90.00
#
_symmetry.space_group_name_H-M   'P 1'
#
loop_
_entity.id
_entity.type
_entity.pdbx_description
1 polymer ?
#
loop_
_entity_poly.entity_id
_entity_poly.type
_entity_poly.pdbx_seq_one_letter_code
_entity_poly.pdbx_strand_id
1 'polypeptide(L)'
;MTPAAGCPAGRTTPAGPGRRGVLTTAVVAGLGLGGCSLTAGSPSGTAESADLVASGATTAGAAPAEAVQPFRAARQPGIRGRVQPFAAFVAFDLTPGSSAPDVRRILRIWSDDIEHLMTGRPPLTDPEP
;
A
#
# COMPACT_ATOMS: atom_id res chain seq x y z
N MET A 1 -2.69 63.94 0.77
CA MET A 1 -2.15 63.09 1.86
C MET A 1 -3.32 62.22 2.32
N THR A 2 -3.36 60.98 1.81
CA THR A 2 -4.52 60.09 1.86
C THR A 2 -4.04 58.80 2.55
N PRO A 3 -4.70 58.30 3.62
CA PRO A 3 -4.22 57.10 4.28
C PRO A 3 -4.54 55.85 3.44
N ALA A 4 -3.59 54.93 3.41
CA ALA A 4 -3.68 53.63 2.77
C ALA A 4 -4.67 52.72 3.51
N ALA A 5 -5.56 52.07 2.76
CA ALA A 5 -6.41 51.00 3.24
C ALA A 5 -5.58 49.77 3.62
N GLY A 6 -5.73 49.28 4.84
CA GLY A 6 -5.03 48.10 5.35
C GLY A 6 -5.49 46.80 4.69
N CYS A 7 -4.55 45.89 4.44
CA CYS A 7 -4.81 44.52 4.01
C CYS A 7 -5.64 43.76 5.06
N PRO A 8 -6.70 43.02 4.67
CA PRO A 8 -7.32 42.07 5.59
C PRO A 8 -6.38 40.86 5.81
N ALA A 9 -6.11 40.58 7.08
CA ALA A 9 -5.36 39.40 7.51
C ALA A 9 -6.04 38.12 7.01
N GLY A 10 -5.27 37.26 6.34
CA GLY A 10 -5.73 35.97 5.86
C GLY A 10 -6.16 35.07 7.01
N ARG A 11 -7.38 34.52 6.91
CA ARG A 11 -7.87 33.49 7.83
C ARG A 11 -7.06 32.21 7.62
N THR A 12 -6.30 31.79 8.61
CA THR A 12 -5.71 30.45 8.64
C THR A 12 -6.80 29.46 9.04
N THR A 13 -7.24 28.65 8.08
CA THR A 13 -8.11 27.50 8.37
C THR A 13 -7.30 26.46 9.16
N PRO A 14 -7.81 25.92 10.28
CA PRO A 14 -7.10 24.86 10.99
C PRO A 14 -6.94 23.64 10.08
N ALA A 15 -5.70 23.13 9.97
CA ALA A 15 -5.40 21.92 9.25
C ALA A 15 -6.10 20.74 9.93
N GLY A 16 -7.06 20.13 9.24
CA GLY A 16 -7.70 18.89 9.69
C GLY A 16 -6.68 17.75 9.81
N PRO A 17 -6.99 16.69 10.59
CA PRO A 17 -6.08 15.58 10.80
C PRO A 17 -5.61 14.99 9.48
N GLY A 18 -4.29 14.78 9.37
CA GLY A 18 -3.66 14.30 8.15
C GLY A 18 -4.16 12.92 7.75
N ARG A 19 -4.38 12.74 6.44
CA ARG A 19 -4.79 11.47 5.78
C ARG A 19 -3.94 10.27 6.22
N ARG A 20 -2.69 10.54 6.63
CA ARG A 20 -1.69 9.57 7.13
C ARG A 20 -2.02 8.98 8.51
N GLY A 21 -2.84 9.63 9.34
CA GLY A 21 -3.26 9.12 10.64
C GLY A 21 -4.36 8.05 10.57
N VAL A 22 -5.04 7.91 9.42
CA VAL A 22 -6.08 6.91 9.23
C VAL A 22 -5.48 5.53 8.92
N LEU A 23 -4.31 5.49 8.28
CA LEU A 23 -3.63 4.23 7.95
C LEU A 23 -2.83 3.63 9.12
N THR A 24 -2.46 4.43 10.12
CA THR A 24 -1.75 3.95 11.32
C THR A 24 -2.68 3.36 12.38
N THR A 25 -3.99 3.64 12.32
CA THR A 25 -4.97 3.15 13.31
C THR A 25 -5.70 1.87 12.91
N ALA A 26 -5.56 1.40 11.67
CA ALA A 26 -6.27 0.21 11.17
C ALA A 26 -5.61 -1.14 11.50
N VAL A 27 -4.44 -1.17 12.16
CA VAL A 27 -3.67 -2.41 12.43
C VAL A 27 -3.83 -2.96 13.86
N VAL A 28 -4.66 -2.36 14.73
CA VAL A 28 -4.78 -2.78 16.15
C VAL A 28 -6.14 -3.42 16.52
N ALA A 29 -7.09 -3.59 15.59
CA ALA A 29 -8.40 -4.19 15.88
C ALA A 29 -8.45 -5.70 15.55
N GLY A 30 -7.51 -6.48 16.06
CA GLY A 30 -7.45 -7.94 15.91
C GLY A 30 -7.12 -8.71 17.19
N LEU A 31 -7.28 -8.09 18.36
CA LEU A 31 -7.06 -8.69 19.68
C LEU A 31 -8.16 -8.24 20.65
N GLY A 32 -9.09 -9.15 20.94
CA GLY A 32 -9.83 -9.17 22.20
C GLY A 32 -11.31 -8.78 22.16
N LEU A 33 -12.17 -9.80 22.18
CA LEU A 33 -13.38 -9.80 23.03
C LEU A 33 -13.54 -11.18 23.65
N GLY A 34 -13.49 -11.21 24.99
CA GLY A 34 -13.66 -12.38 25.85
C GLY A 34 -12.35 -12.76 26.53
N GLY A 35 -12.12 -12.55 27.83
CA GLY A 35 -12.99 -12.20 28.94
C GLY A 35 -12.25 -12.71 30.19
N CYS A 36 -11.95 -11.85 31.16
CA CYS A 36 -11.32 -12.26 32.41
C CYS A 36 -12.32 -13.01 33.30
N SER A 37 -11.99 -14.23 33.73
CA SER A 37 -12.25 -14.68 35.11
C SER A 37 -11.44 -15.94 35.44
N LEU A 38 -10.74 -15.89 36.56
CA LEU A 38 -10.08 -17.01 37.23
C LEU A 38 -11.13 -17.70 38.13
N THR A 39 -11.23 -19.04 38.12
CA THR A 39 -11.53 -19.91 39.28
C THR A 39 -11.54 -21.38 38.86
N ALA A 40 -11.07 -22.24 39.77
CA ALA A 40 -10.70 -23.64 39.56
C ALA A 40 -11.89 -24.63 39.60
N GLY A 41 -11.78 -25.75 38.86
CA GLY A 41 -12.70 -26.90 38.99
C GLY A 41 -12.53 -27.99 37.92
N SER A 42 -11.66 -28.97 38.22
CA SER A 42 -11.57 -30.41 37.85
C SER A 42 -12.05 -31.01 36.49
N PRO A 43 -11.41 -32.12 36.04
CA PRO A 43 -11.24 -32.47 34.63
C PRO A 43 -12.29 -33.47 34.13
N SER A 44 -12.83 -33.24 32.93
CA SER A 44 -13.57 -34.26 32.18
C SER A 44 -13.63 -33.90 30.71
N GLY A 45 -13.35 -34.88 29.85
CA GLY A 45 -13.77 -34.87 28.46
C GLY A 45 -12.66 -34.60 27.46
N THR A 46 -11.91 -35.65 27.19
CA THR A 46 -11.33 -35.98 25.88
C THR A 46 -12.05 -35.36 24.67
N ALA A 47 -11.33 -34.52 23.93
CA ALA A 47 -11.34 -34.53 22.46
C ALA A 47 -10.12 -33.73 22.00
N GLU A 48 -8.99 -34.42 21.96
CA GLU A 48 -7.86 -34.09 21.11
C GLU A 48 -8.36 -34.09 19.66
N SER A 49 -8.81 -32.93 19.18
CA SER A 49 -8.85 -32.64 17.75
C SER A 49 -7.61 -31.83 17.44
N ALA A 50 -6.47 -32.52 17.51
CA ALA A 50 -5.29 -32.19 16.72
C ALA A 50 -5.64 -32.44 15.25
N ASP A 51 -6.51 -31.62 14.66
CA ASP A 51 -6.73 -31.64 13.22
C ASP A 51 -5.81 -30.58 12.60
N LEU A 52 -4.56 -31.01 12.47
CA LEU A 52 -3.70 -30.76 11.33
C LEU A 52 -3.79 -29.34 10.75
N VAL A 53 -3.03 -28.43 11.37
CA VAL A 53 -2.34 -27.37 10.60
C VAL A 53 -1.29 -28.06 9.72
N ALA A 54 -1.79 -28.74 8.70
CA ALA A 54 -1.04 -29.34 7.61
C ALA A 54 -1.78 -29.04 6.31
N SER A 55 -2.10 -27.76 6.07
CA SER A 55 -2.26 -27.33 4.69
C SER A 55 -0.86 -27.12 4.16
N GLY A 56 -0.34 -28.20 3.57
CA GLY A 56 1.04 -28.33 3.17
C GLY A 56 1.55 -27.08 2.46
N ALA A 57 2.77 -26.70 2.82
CA ALA A 57 3.74 -26.33 1.82
C ALA A 57 3.89 -27.53 0.86
N THR A 58 2.87 -27.82 0.05
CA THR A 58 3.14 -28.18 -1.32
C THR A 58 4.07 -27.07 -1.78
N THR A 59 5.32 -27.42 -2.02
CA THR A 59 6.07 -26.87 -3.14
C THR A 59 5.10 -26.91 -4.30
N ALA A 60 4.29 -25.85 -4.42
CA ALA A 60 3.47 -25.59 -5.56
C ALA A 60 4.51 -25.52 -6.66
N GLY A 61 4.62 -26.61 -7.41
CA GLY A 61 5.66 -26.81 -8.41
C GLY A 61 5.80 -25.50 -9.13
N ALA A 62 7.02 -24.95 -9.11
CA ALA A 62 7.32 -23.60 -9.56
C ALA A 62 6.44 -23.29 -10.77
N ALA A 63 5.35 -22.54 -10.55
CA ALA A 63 4.54 -22.07 -11.65
C ALA A 63 5.53 -21.33 -12.54
N PRO A 64 5.52 -21.59 -13.86
CA PRO A 64 6.60 -21.16 -14.73
C PRO A 64 6.90 -19.70 -14.45
N ALA A 65 8.19 -19.41 -14.29
CA ALA A 65 8.76 -18.12 -13.92
C ALA A 65 8.54 -17.02 -14.99
N GLU A 66 7.39 -17.02 -15.67
CA GLU A 66 7.29 -16.45 -17.02
C GLU A 66 5.93 -15.80 -17.35
N ALA A 67 4.98 -15.74 -16.41
CA ALA A 67 3.73 -15.03 -16.67
C ALA A 67 3.94 -13.51 -16.51
N VAL A 68 4.47 -12.86 -17.54
CA VAL A 68 4.52 -11.39 -17.65
C VAL A 68 3.10 -10.85 -17.83
N GLN A 69 2.67 -9.95 -16.94
CA GLN A 69 1.41 -9.24 -17.10
C GLN A 69 1.62 -7.99 -17.97
N PRO A 70 0.82 -7.74 -19.01
CA PRO A 70 0.96 -6.54 -19.83
C PRO A 70 0.65 -5.28 -19.01
N PHE A 71 1.54 -4.27 -19.09
CA PHE A 71 1.33 -2.97 -18.45
C PHE A 71 0.26 -2.13 -19.16
N ARG A 72 0.33 -2.06 -20.49
CA ARG A 72 -0.62 -1.31 -21.33
C ARG A 72 -1.86 -2.18 -21.58
N ALA A 73 -2.83 -2.08 -20.68
CA ALA A 73 -4.10 -2.79 -20.76
C ALA A 73 -5.28 -1.85 -20.46
N ALA A 74 -6.51 -2.34 -20.69
CA ALA A 74 -7.73 -1.58 -20.37
C ALA A 74 -7.87 -1.24 -18.88
N ARG A 75 -7.19 -1.99 -17.99
CA ARG A 75 -7.14 -1.75 -16.55
C ARG A 75 -5.71 -1.91 -16.06
N GLN A 76 -5.38 -1.18 -14.99
CA GLN A 76 -4.06 -1.27 -14.37
C GLN A 76 -3.79 -2.69 -13.84
N PRO A 77 -2.57 -3.21 -14.03
CA PRO A 77 -2.13 -4.45 -13.42
C PRO A 77 -2.10 -4.31 -11.88
N GLY A 78 -2.19 -5.43 -11.17
CA GLY A 78 -2.22 -5.44 -9.69
C GLY A 78 -3.60 -5.22 -9.06
N ILE A 79 -4.64 -4.88 -9.84
CA ILE A 79 -6.04 -4.83 -9.34
C ILE A 79 -6.75 -6.16 -9.55
N ARG A 80 -6.67 -6.69 -10.77
CA ARG A 80 -7.22 -8.00 -11.16
C ARG A 80 -6.07 -8.89 -11.60
N GLY A 81 -6.08 -10.13 -11.17
CA GLY A 81 -5.05 -11.11 -11.51
C GLY A 81 -4.75 -12.03 -10.34
N ARG A 82 -3.74 -12.88 -10.52
CA ARG A 82 -3.23 -13.72 -9.45
C ARG A 82 -2.55 -12.85 -8.38
N VAL A 83 -2.77 -13.18 -7.12
CA VAL A 83 -2.05 -12.55 -6.00
C VAL A 83 -0.56 -12.87 -6.14
N GLN A 84 0.27 -11.83 -6.04
CA GLN A 84 1.72 -11.95 -6.06
C GLN A 84 2.25 -12.26 -4.65
N PRO A 85 3.31 -13.07 -4.52
CA PRO A 85 3.88 -13.42 -3.22
C PRO A 85 4.58 -12.25 -2.51
N PHE A 86 4.95 -11.20 -3.26
CA PHE A 86 5.68 -10.03 -2.74
C PHE A 86 5.02 -8.72 -3.19
N ALA A 87 5.04 -7.70 -2.33
CA ALA A 87 4.52 -6.36 -2.63
C ALA A 87 5.27 -5.29 -1.83
N ALA A 88 5.39 -4.09 -2.43
CA ALA A 88 5.86 -2.88 -1.77
C ALA A 88 4.84 -1.76 -1.98
N PHE A 89 4.50 -1.03 -0.90
CA PHE A 89 3.57 0.10 -0.94
C PHE A 89 4.30 1.39 -0.57
N VAL A 90 4.18 2.40 -1.42
CA VAL A 90 4.82 3.71 -1.23
C VAL A 90 3.82 4.83 -1.42
N ALA A 91 4.02 5.94 -0.69
CA ALA A 91 3.24 7.15 -0.81
C ALA A 91 4.19 8.35 -0.97
N PHE A 92 3.86 9.25 -1.89
CA PHE A 92 4.66 10.44 -2.18
C PHE A 92 3.87 11.71 -1.86
N ASP A 93 4.53 12.73 -1.33
CA ASP A 93 4.00 14.09 -1.27
C ASP A 93 4.50 14.90 -2.46
N LEU A 94 3.65 15.78 -2.99
CA LEU A 94 4.08 16.80 -3.93
C LEU A 94 4.82 17.91 -3.18
N THR A 95 5.94 18.36 -3.73
CA THR A 95 6.69 19.48 -3.15
C THR A 95 5.89 20.78 -3.28
N PRO A 96 6.01 21.73 -2.32
CA PRO A 96 5.36 23.02 -2.43
C PRO A 96 5.71 23.72 -3.75
N GLY A 97 4.70 24.26 -4.44
CA GLY A 97 4.88 24.89 -5.75
C GLY A 97 4.87 23.92 -6.94
N SER A 98 4.73 22.61 -6.73
CA SER A 98 4.52 21.64 -7.82
C SER A 98 3.30 22.01 -8.67
N SER A 99 3.49 22.02 -9.98
CA SER A 99 2.43 22.31 -10.94
C SER A 99 1.88 21.03 -11.58
N ALA A 100 0.69 21.12 -12.19
CA ALA A 100 0.12 20.00 -12.94
C ALA A 100 1.04 19.52 -14.10
N PRO A 101 1.72 20.39 -14.85
CA PRO A 101 2.78 19.98 -15.79
C PRO A 101 3.89 19.11 -15.17
N ASP A 102 4.35 19.44 -13.96
CA ASP A 102 5.42 18.68 -13.30
C ASP A 102 4.97 17.26 -12.97
N VAL A 103 3.76 17.12 -12.43
CA VAL A 103 3.13 15.82 -12.13
C VAL A 103 2.92 15.01 -13.40
N ARG A 104 2.46 15.64 -14.48
CA ARG A 104 2.31 14.97 -15.78
C ARG A 104 3.65 14.47 -16.32
N ARG A 105 4.71 15.24 -16.14
CA ARG A 105 6.06 14.86 -16.58
C ARG A 105 6.55 13.63 -15.82
N ILE A 106 6.51 13.64 -14.49
CA ILE A 106 7.01 12.52 -13.69
C ILE A 106 6.19 11.24 -13.93
N LEU A 107 4.86 11.34 -14.08
CA LEU A 107 4.02 10.18 -14.36
C LEU A 107 4.29 9.56 -15.74
N ARG A 108 4.73 10.33 -16.73
CA ARG A 108 5.17 9.77 -18.02
C ARG A 108 6.45 8.98 -17.86
N ILE A 109 7.47 9.58 -17.25
CA ILE A 109 8.76 8.92 -16.97
C ILE A 109 8.51 7.59 -16.23
N TRP A 110 7.72 7.62 -15.15
CA TRP A 110 7.39 6.41 -14.40
C TRP A 110 6.61 5.38 -15.21
N SER A 111 5.69 5.81 -16.07
CA SER A 111 4.93 4.84 -16.89
C SER A 111 5.84 4.09 -17.85
N ASP A 112 6.83 4.77 -18.42
CA ASP A 112 7.78 4.16 -19.35
C ASP A 112 8.76 3.22 -18.60
N ASP A 113 9.24 3.64 -17.42
CA ASP A 113 10.09 2.80 -16.56
C ASP A 113 9.33 1.56 -16.05
N ILE A 114 8.07 1.71 -15.63
CA ILE A 114 7.26 0.58 -15.15
C ILE A 114 7.04 -0.44 -16.28
N GLU A 115 6.81 0.01 -17.52
CA GLU A 115 6.66 -0.89 -18.67
C GLU A 115 7.91 -1.73 -18.92
N HIS A 116 9.10 -1.12 -18.79
CA HIS A 116 10.36 -1.83 -18.87
C HIS A 116 10.55 -2.82 -17.73
N LEU A 117 10.37 -2.37 -16.48
CA LEU A 117 10.53 -3.23 -15.31
C LEU A 117 9.57 -4.42 -15.33
N MET A 118 8.31 -4.21 -15.72
CA MET A 118 7.32 -5.28 -15.84
C MET A 118 7.64 -6.28 -16.95
N THR A 119 8.42 -5.88 -17.95
CA THR A 119 8.90 -6.76 -19.03
C THR A 119 10.32 -7.30 -18.79
N GLY A 120 10.86 -7.12 -17.57
CA GLY A 120 12.17 -7.62 -17.18
C GLY A 120 13.35 -6.86 -17.79
N ARG A 121 13.13 -5.62 -18.24
CA ARG A 121 14.16 -4.74 -18.80
C ARG A 121 14.58 -3.67 -17.80
N PRO A 122 15.82 -3.17 -17.88
CA PRO A 122 16.25 -2.04 -17.06
C PRO A 122 15.41 -0.78 -17.35
N PRO A 123 15.23 0.09 -16.35
CA PRO A 123 14.51 1.35 -16.54
C PRO A 123 15.28 2.25 -17.51
N LEU A 124 14.54 3.08 -18.26
CA LEU A 124 15.14 4.00 -19.23
C LEU A 124 15.92 5.13 -18.55
N THR A 125 15.57 5.42 -17.30
CA THR A 125 16.15 6.51 -16.53
C THR A 125 17.37 6.08 -15.69
N ASP A 126 17.91 4.87 -15.90
CA ASP A 126 19.13 4.40 -15.22
C ASP A 126 20.38 5.13 -15.76
N PRO A 127 21.15 5.84 -14.92
CA PRO A 127 22.40 6.47 -15.36
C PRO A 127 23.61 5.52 -15.42
N GLU A 128 23.53 4.28 -14.91
CA GLU A 128 24.64 3.31 -14.97
C GLU A 128 24.53 2.41 -16.22
N PRO A 129 25.59 2.31 -17.06
CA PRO A 129 25.55 1.60 -18.35
C PRO A 129 25.72 0.08 -18.28
#